data_AF-A0A2S6CDG7-F1
#
_entry.id   AF-A0A2S6CDG7-F1
#
_cell.length_a   1.000
_cell.length_b   1.000
_cell.length_c   1.000
_cell.angle_alpha   90.00
_cell.angle_beta   90.00
_cell.angle_gamma   90.00
#
_symmetry.space_group_name_H-M   'P 1'
#
loop_
_entity.id
_entity.type
_entity.pdbx_description
1 polymer ?
#
loop_
_entity_poly.entity_id
_entity_poly.type
_entity_poly.pdbx_seq_one_letter_code
_entity_poly.pdbx_strand_id
1 'polypeptide(L)'
;MDDLTTAHTYCEAQENIAPEVLFTIEFLIMSLHVSVEIILLFAGKSGEEEARKVYPRVKVWTQDSEARTAVWHAGQVLRVARTFEQTRLRDFYAVALYQATLTLWVYDMIISNTARRGGDKTPTPGQSGSNATQGSRVILDDDNDKAAKSFKLIGTGVAGLTSTNYGQVDLDRWNRRPNFCPLSNSKGVMLISREILRSNFPDSRNGLPPLVENLVNLINELGNLSGK
;
A
#
# COMPACT_ATOMS: atom_id res chain seq x y z
N MET A 1 -5.28 -9.02 -20.74
CA MET A 1 -5.64 -8.04 -19.70
C MET A 1 -7.15 -8.08 -19.49
N ASP A 2 -7.92 -8.02 -20.57
CA ASP A 2 -9.40 -8.04 -20.57
C ASP A 2 -10.03 -9.24 -19.82
N ASP A 3 -9.47 -10.45 -19.94
CA ASP A 3 -10.01 -11.63 -19.26
C ASP A 3 -9.91 -11.54 -17.72
N LEU A 4 -8.82 -10.96 -17.19
CA LEU A 4 -8.61 -10.83 -15.74
C LEU A 4 -9.46 -9.70 -15.16
N THR A 5 -9.64 -8.59 -15.90
CA THR A 5 -10.57 -7.53 -15.55
C THR A 5 -12.01 -8.03 -15.57
N THR A 6 -12.36 -8.89 -16.54
CA THR A 6 -13.67 -9.55 -16.61
C THR A 6 -13.88 -10.51 -15.45
N ALA A 7 -12.85 -11.28 -15.07
CA ALA A 7 -12.90 -12.13 -13.89
C ALA A 7 -13.07 -11.30 -12.61
N HIS A 8 -12.38 -10.16 -12.49
CA HIS A 8 -12.54 -9.24 -11.36
C HIS A 8 -13.95 -8.68 -11.26
N THR A 9 -14.52 -8.14 -12.35
CA THR A 9 -15.88 -7.60 -12.33
C THR A 9 -16.93 -8.67 -12.06
N TYR A 10 -16.74 -9.87 -12.61
CA TYR A 10 -17.56 -11.04 -12.26
C TYR A 10 -17.44 -11.36 -10.76
N CYS A 11 -16.21 -11.28 -10.22
CA CYS A 11 -15.99 -11.65 -8.84
C CYS A 11 -16.59 -10.67 -7.84
N GLU A 12 -16.44 -9.37 -8.09
CA GLU A 12 -17.06 -8.34 -7.26
C GLU A 12 -18.59 -8.35 -7.35
N ALA A 13 -19.16 -8.77 -8.48
CA ALA A 13 -20.61 -8.83 -8.68
C ALA A 13 -21.29 -10.01 -7.97
N GLN A 14 -20.53 -10.99 -7.48
CA GLN A 14 -21.08 -12.23 -6.93
C GLN A 14 -20.89 -12.31 -5.41
N GLU A 15 -22.00 -12.38 -4.67
CA GLU A 15 -22.02 -12.30 -3.20
C GLU A 15 -21.32 -13.46 -2.45
N ASN A 16 -20.85 -14.50 -3.13
CA ASN A 16 -20.37 -15.76 -2.53
C ASN A 16 -18.96 -16.19 -2.95
N ILE A 17 -18.12 -15.27 -3.42
CA ILE A 17 -16.76 -15.65 -3.83
C ILE A 17 -15.82 -15.70 -2.64
N ALA A 18 -15.06 -16.80 -2.57
CA ALA A 18 -14.02 -16.99 -1.57
C ALA A 18 -13.03 -15.81 -1.62
N PRO A 19 -12.79 -15.09 -0.50
CA PRO A 19 -11.85 -13.98 -0.42
C PRO A 19 -10.47 -14.28 -1.02
N GLU A 20 -10.04 -15.53 -0.95
CA GLU A 20 -8.78 -16.03 -1.52
C GLU A 20 -8.70 -15.87 -3.04
N VAL A 21 -9.81 -16.06 -3.75
CA VAL A 21 -9.88 -15.92 -5.21
C VAL A 21 -9.78 -14.45 -5.58
N LEU A 22 -10.57 -13.59 -4.94
CA LEU A 22 -10.52 -12.15 -5.17
C LEU A 22 -9.13 -11.59 -4.82
N PHE A 23 -8.56 -11.97 -3.68
CA PHE A 23 -7.20 -11.60 -3.29
C PHE A 23 -6.18 -11.98 -4.37
N THR A 24 -6.29 -13.19 -4.92
CA THR A 24 -5.37 -13.67 -5.95
C THR A 24 -5.52 -12.86 -7.23
N ILE A 25 -6.76 -12.56 -7.65
CA ILE A 25 -7.03 -11.72 -8.82
C ILE A 25 -6.43 -10.32 -8.63
N GLU A 26 -6.68 -9.68 -7.48
CA GLU A 26 -6.14 -8.35 -7.15
C GLU A 26 -4.60 -8.33 -7.18
N PHE A 27 -3.98 -9.35 -6.59
CA PHE A 27 -2.54 -9.50 -6.60
C PHE A 27 -1.97 -9.75 -8.01
N LEU A 28 -2.66 -10.53 -8.84
CA LEU A 28 -2.26 -10.76 -10.23
C LEU A 28 -2.40 -9.49 -11.07
N ILE A 29 -3.51 -8.74 -10.91
CA ILE A 29 -3.69 -7.46 -11.61
C ILE A 29 -2.57 -6.49 -11.19
N MET A 30 -2.27 -6.37 -9.90
CA MET A 30 -1.13 -5.58 -9.42
C MET A 30 0.16 -6.02 -10.14
N SER A 31 0.46 -7.32 -10.13
CA SER A 31 1.70 -7.89 -10.69
C SER A 31 1.82 -7.74 -12.22
N LEU A 32 0.72 -7.52 -12.94
CA LEU A 32 0.75 -7.18 -14.37
C LEU A 32 1.19 -5.74 -14.62
N HIS A 33 0.86 -4.83 -13.70
CA HIS A 33 1.15 -3.40 -13.82
C HIS A 33 2.47 -2.99 -13.14
N VAL A 34 3.11 -3.91 -12.41
CA VAL A 34 4.43 -3.71 -11.81
C VAL A 34 5.26 -4.99 -11.81
N SER A 35 6.55 -4.86 -12.16
CA SER A 35 7.50 -5.94 -11.92
C SER A 35 7.80 -6.03 -10.42
N VAL A 36 7.16 -6.99 -9.75
CA VAL A 36 7.35 -7.25 -8.32
C VAL A 36 8.83 -7.51 -8.00
N GLU A 37 9.56 -8.20 -8.88
CA GLU A 37 11.00 -8.44 -8.73
C GLU A 37 11.78 -7.13 -8.60
N ILE A 38 11.48 -6.13 -9.44
CA ILE A 38 12.16 -4.84 -9.42
C ILE A 38 11.82 -4.04 -8.16
N ILE A 39 10.58 -4.11 -7.70
CA ILE A 39 10.16 -3.50 -6.43
C ILE A 39 10.93 -4.12 -5.26
N LEU A 40 11.04 -5.46 -5.23
CA LEU A 40 11.80 -6.16 -4.20
C LEU A 40 13.31 -5.84 -4.26
N LEU A 41 13.88 -5.78 -5.46
CA LEU A 41 15.29 -5.44 -5.64
C LEU A 41 15.57 -4.01 -5.14
N PHE A 42 14.68 -3.08 -5.49
CA PHE A 42 14.75 -1.70 -5.04
C PHE A 42 14.56 -1.56 -3.52
N ALA A 43 13.72 -2.39 -2.90
CA ALA A 43 13.57 -2.46 -1.45
C ALA A 43 14.81 -3.03 -0.72
N GLY A 44 15.86 -3.40 -1.45
CA GLY A 44 17.14 -3.82 -0.89
C GLY A 44 17.35 -5.33 -0.80
N LYS A 45 16.51 -6.15 -1.48
CA LYS A 45 16.63 -7.62 -1.46
C LYS A 45 18.03 -8.14 -1.83
N SER A 46 18.74 -7.43 -2.72
CA SER A 46 20.11 -7.79 -3.16
C SER A 46 21.15 -6.71 -2.80
N GLY A 47 20.86 -5.88 -1.79
CA GLY A 47 21.74 -4.80 -1.35
C GLY A 47 21.57 -3.48 -2.10
N GLU A 48 22.24 -2.45 -1.60
CA GLU A 48 22.08 -1.06 -2.06
C GLU A 48 22.53 -0.85 -3.51
N GLU A 49 23.58 -1.55 -3.95
CA GLU A 49 24.09 -1.41 -5.31
C GLU A 49 23.06 -1.84 -6.36
N GLU A 50 22.42 -2.98 -6.14
CA GLU A 50 21.36 -3.47 -7.03
C GLU A 50 20.12 -2.57 -6.97
N ALA A 51 19.75 -2.07 -5.78
CA ALA A 51 18.67 -1.10 -5.64
C ALA A 51 18.95 0.18 -6.46
N ARG A 52 20.20 0.66 -6.46
CA ARG A 52 20.62 1.84 -7.24
C ARG A 52 20.53 1.60 -8.74
N LYS A 53 20.84 0.38 -9.21
CA LYS A 53 20.75 0.01 -10.63
C LYS A 53 19.32 0.10 -11.17
N VAL A 54 18.33 -0.31 -10.38
CA VAL A 54 16.91 -0.28 -10.80
C VAL A 54 16.19 1.04 -10.53
N TYR A 55 16.76 1.92 -9.70
CA TYR A 55 16.15 3.21 -9.34
C TYR A 55 15.63 4.02 -10.54
N PRO A 56 16.37 4.22 -11.65
CA PRO A 56 15.87 4.98 -12.80
C PRO A 56 14.58 4.39 -13.38
N ARG A 57 14.50 3.05 -13.46
CA ARG A 57 13.35 2.33 -14.00
C ARG A 57 12.14 2.44 -13.06
N VAL A 58 12.35 2.28 -11.75
CA VAL A 58 11.29 2.47 -10.74
C VAL A 58 10.78 3.92 -10.77
N LYS A 59 11.70 4.89 -10.89
CA LYS A 59 11.36 6.31 -10.97
C LYS A 59 10.46 6.62 -12.16
N VAL A 60 10.79 6.13 -13.36
CA VAL A 60 9.95 6.31 -14.55
C VAL A 60 8.57 5.68 -14.33
N TRP A 61 8.53 4.43 -13.85
CA TRP A 61 7.28 3.72 -13.58
C TRP A 61 6.33 4.51 -12.68
N THR A 62 6.81 5.14 -11.60
CA THR A 62 5.92 5.91 -10.69
C THR A 62 5.14 7.05 -11.34
N GLN A 63 5.55 7.51 -12.52
CA GLN A 63 4.87 8.57 -13.26
C GLN A 63 3.75 8.03 -14.17
N ASP A 64 3.77 6.73 -14.48
CA ASP A 64 2.84 6.09 -15.41
C ASP A 64 1.49 5.79 -14.76
N SER A 65 0.45 5.69 -15.59
CA SER A 65 -0.88 5.20 -15.14
C SER A 65 -0.81 3.77 -14.61
N GLU A 66 0.08 2.95 -15.19
CA GLU A 66 0.33 1.58 -14.74
C GLU A 66 0.70 1.52 -13.26
N ALA A 67 1.55 2.43 -12.78
CA ALA A 67 1.91 2.46 -11.36
C ALA A 67 0.71 2.78 -10.46
N ARG A 68 -0.16 3.69 -10.90
CA ARG A 68 -1.35 4.07 -10.14
C ARG A 68 -2.38 2.94 -10.10
N THR A 69 -2.51 2.21 -11.20
CA THR A 69 -3.32 0.98 -11.24
C THR A 69 -2.72 -0.09 -10.33
N ALA A 70 -1.41 -0.33 -10.37
CA ALA A 70 -0.75 -1.27 -9.45
C ALA A 70 -0.96 -0.89 -7.97
N VAL A 71 -0.83 0.39 -7.63
CA VAL A 71 -1.05 0.93 -6.28
C VAL A 71 -2.50 0.75 -5.82
N TRP A 72 -3.46 0.96 -6.71
CA TRP A 72 -4.87 0.68 -6.42
C TRP A 72 -5.08 -0.79 -6.07
N HIS A 73 -4.65 -1.71 -6.93
CA HIS A 73 -4.82 -3.15 -6.70
C HIS A 73 -4.00 -3.65 -5.49
N ALA A 74 -2.85 -3.04 -5.18
CA ALA A 74 -2.12 -3.33 -3.95
C ALA A 74 -2.94 -2.94 -2.70
N GLY A 75 -3.68 -1.83 -2.73
CA GLY A 75 -4.62 -1.47 -1.66
C GLY A 75 -5.76 -2.48 -1.53
N GLN A 76 -6.28 -2.97 -2.66
CA GLN A 76 -7.32 -4.02 -2.66
C GLN A 76 -6.82 -5.35 -2.08
N VAL A 77 -5.56 -5.74 -2.35
CA VAL A 77 -4.94 -6.89 -1.70
C VAL A 77 -5.00 -6.76 -0.17
N LEU A 78 -4.68 -5.59 0.38
CA LEU A 78 -4.79 -5.31 1.82
C LEU A 78 -6.26 -5.31 2.31
N ARG A 79 -7.20 -4.79 1.51
CA ARG A 79 -8.65 -4.81 1.81
C ARG A 79 -9.15 -6.24 1.97
N VAL A 80 -8.90 -7.09 0.96
CA VAL A 80 -9.40 -8.46 0.94
C VAL A 80 -8.70 -9.32 2.00
N ALA A 81 -7.41 -9.08 2.28
CA ALA A 81 -6.71 -9.79 3.35
C ALA A 81 -7.36 -9.64 4.73
N ARG A 82 -8.04 -8.51 4.99
CA ARG A 82 -8.76 -8.29 6.26
C ARG A 82 -10.00 -9.17 6.41
N THR A 83 -10.52 -9.74 5.32
CA THR A 83 -11.73 -10.57 5.34
C THR A 83 -11.43 -12.06 5.35
N PHE A 84 -10.15 -12.44 5.33
CA PHE A 84 -9.74 -13.84 5.40
C PHE A 84 -10.18 -14.48 6.72
N GLU A 85 -10.59 -15.75 6.66
CA GLU A 85 -10.75 -16.54 7.87
C GLU A 85 -9.44 -16.56 8.68
N GLN A 86 -9.57 -16.68 9.99
CA GLN A 86 -8.40 -16.74 10.87
C GLN A 86 -7.45 -17.86 10.44
N THR A 87 -6.16 -17.59 10.53
CA THR A 87 -5.05 -18.49 10.17
C THR A 87 -4.90 -18.82 8.67
N ARG A 88 -5.70 -18.21 7.79
CA ARG A 88 -5.58 -18.39 6.33
C ARG A 88 -4.55 -17.48 5.68
N LEU A 89 -4.22 -16.33 6.29
CA LEU A 89 -3.28 -15.36 5.74
C LEU A 89 -1.82 -15.80 5.99
N ARG A 90 -1.44 -16.93 5.39
CA ARG A 90 -0.13 -17.58 5.48
C ARG A 90 0.37 -17.99 4.10
N ASP A 91 1.58 -18.55 4.06
CA ASP A 91 2.20 -19.10 2.86
C ASP A 91 2.19 -18.07 1.71
N PHE A 92 1.59 -18.41 0.56
CA PHE A 92 1.46 -17.51 -0.58
C PHE A 92 0.82 -16.17 -0.24
N TYR A 93 -0.26 -16.17 0.55
CA TYR A 93 -1.03 -14.95 0.83
C TYR A 93 -0.24 -13.95 1.68
N ALA A 94 0.56 -14.45 2.64
CA ALA A 94 1.43 -13.59 3.44
C ALA A 94 2.52 -12.94 2.57
N VAL A 95 3.12 -13.70 1.65
CA VAL A 95 4.13 -13.19 0.71
C VAL A 95 3.54 -12.17 -0.25
N ALA A 96 2.34 -12.43 -0.78
CA ALA A 96 1.64 -11.53 -1.69
C ALA A 96 1.26 -10.20 -1.00
N LEU A 97 0.79 -10.24 0.26
CA LEU A 97 0.52 -9.03 1.03
C LEU A 97 1.79 -8.23 1.32
N TYR A 98 2.90 -8.90 1.64
CA TYR A 98 4.20 -8.26 1.78
C TYR A 98 4.62 -7.54 0.50
N GLN A 99 4.50 -8.20 -0.65
CA GLN A 99 4.83 -7.60 -1.95
C GLN A 99 3.93 -6.41 -2.28
N ALA A 100 2.63 -6.50 -2.03
CA ALA A 100 1.70 -5.38 -2.18
C ALA A 100 2.07 -4.19 -1.27
N THR A 101 2.45 -4.47 -0.03
CA THR A 101 2.92 -3.46 0.93
C THR A 101 4.17 -2.74 0.42
N LEU A 102 5.13 -3.47 -0.14
CA LEU A 102 6.32 -2.87 -0.74
C LEU A 102 6.01 -2.06 -1.99
N THR A 103 5.07 -2.50 -2.83
CA THR A 103 4.63 -1.72 -3.99
C THR A 103 4.09 -0.35 -3.55
N LEU A 104 3.24 -0.32 -2.52
CA LEU A 104 2.70 0.93 -1.96
C LEU A 104 3.82 1.83 -1.41
N TRP A 105 4.73 1.25 -0.62
CA TRP A 105 5.81 1.98 0.02
C TRP A 105 6.82 2.55 -0.99
N VAL A 106 7.27 1.72 -1.94
CA VAL A 106 8.24 2.13 -2.98
C VAL A 106 7.65 3.24 -3.85
N TYR A 107 6.38 3.11 -4.25
CA TYR A 107 5.70 4.12 -5.04
C TYR A 107 5.75 5.50 -4.35
N ASP A 108 5.32 5.57 -3.09
CA ASP A 108 5.33 6.83 -2.36
C ASP A 108 6.75 7.34 -2.08
N MET A 109 7.67 6.46 -1.67
CA MET A 109 9.05 6.87 -1.34
C MET A 109 9.70 7.60 -2.52
N ILE A 110 9.48 7.14 -3.75
CA ILE A 110 9.96 7.80 -4.96
C ILE A 110 9.25 9.14 -5.16
N ILE A 111 7.92 9.19 -5.09
CA ILE A 111 7.14 10.41 -5.30
C ILE A 111 7.52 11.48 -4.28
N SER A 112 7.53 11.13 -2.99
CA SER A 112 7.95 11.98 -1.88
C SER A 112 9.38 12.51 -2.07
N ASN A 113 10.33 11.67 -2.52
CA ASN A 113 11.71 12.12 -2.80
C ASN A 113 11.77 13.06 -4.02
N THR A 114 11.01 12.79 -5.08
CA THR A 114 10.96 13.68 -6.24
C THR A 114 10.35 15.04 -5.92
N ALA A 115 9.29 15.09 -5.11
CA ALA A 115 8.68 16.34 -4.63
C ALA A 115 9.68 17.17 -3.80
N ARG A 116 10.43 16.53 -2.90
CA ARG A 116 11.47 17.19 -2.08
C ARG A 116 12.61 17.76 -2.94
N ARG A 117 13.06 17.03 -3.97
CA ARG A 117 14.14 17.47 -4.88
C ARG A 117 13.71 18.49 -5.92
N GLY A 118 12.43 18.49 -6.29
CA GLY A 118 11.85 19.42 -7.26
C GLY A 118 11.73 20.87 -6.77
N GLY A 119 12.01 21.13 -5.48
CA GLY A 119 12.04 22.48 -4.95
C GLY A 119 10.68 23.15 -4.94
N ASP A 120 9.60 22.39 -4.74
CA ASP A 120 8.31 22.99 -4.42
C ASP A 120 8.46 23.65 -3.04
N LYS A 121 8.67 24.96 -3.05
CA LYS A 121 9.00 25.75 -1.86
C LYS A 121 7.89 25.58 -0.83
N THR A 122 8.23 25.01 0.32
CA THR A 122 7.49 25.20 1.57
C THR A 122 7.14 26.69 1.72
N PRO A 123 5.87 27.08 1.93
CA PRO A 123 5.57 28.42 2.37
C PRO A 123 6.22 28.62 3.74
N THR A 124 6.95 29.70 3.86
CA THR A 124 7.57 30.26 5.07
C THR A 124 6.63 30.17 6.27
N PRO A 125 7.11 29.81 7.48
CA PRO A 125 6.26 29.78 8.67
C PRO A 125 5.93 31.21 9.10
N GLY A 126 4.75 31.68 8.70
CA GLY A 126 4.27 33.01 9.06
C GLY A 126 3.43 33.66 7.97
N GLN A 127 2.29 33.07 7.62
CA GLN A 127 1.15 33.82 7.07
C GLN A 127 -0.13 32.98 7.15
N SER A 128 -1.10 33.52 7.88
CA SER A 128 -2.45 33.02 8.08
C SER A 128 -3.25 33.01 6.77
N GLY A 129 -4.10 32.01 6.58
CA GLY A 129 -5.29 32.11 5.73
C GLY A 129 -5.32 31.21 4.48
N SER A 130 -6.15 30.17 4.58
CA SER A 130 -6.83 29.42 3.51
C SER A 130 -6.00 28.60 2.50
N ASN A 131 -6.30 27.29 2.50
CA ASN A 131 -6.16 26.35 1.38
C ASN A 131 -4.76 25.78 1.09
N ALA A 132 -4.12 25.16 2.08
CA ALA A 132 -3.39 23.94 1.79
C ALA A 132 -4.42 22.96 1.21
N THR A 133 -4.39 22.76 -0.11
CA THR A 133 -5.34 21.99 -0.91
C THR A 133 -5.73 20.71 -0.19
N GLN A 134 -6.96 20.66 0.34
CA GLN A 134 -7.62 19.40 0.71
C GLN A 134 -7.83 18.62 -0.59
N GLY A 135 -6.78 17.97 -1.09
CA GLY A 135 -6.90 17.05 -2.20
C GLY A 135 -7.93 15.97 -1.85
N SER A 136 -8.76 15.59 -2.83
CA SER A 136 -9.69 14.46 -2.67
C SER A 136 -8.90 13.25 -2.17
N ARG A 137 -9.24 12.74 -0.99
CA ARG A 137 -8.59 11.55 -0.43
C ARG A 137 -9.00 10.34 -1.25
N VAL A 138 -8.03 9.51 -1.61
CA VAL A 138 -8.24 8.26 -2.34
C VAL A 138 -7.91 7.13 -1.36
N ILE A 139 -8.93 6.49 -0.83
CA ILE A 139 -8.78 5.35 0.09
C ILE A 139 -8.58 4.11 -0.77
N LEU A 140 -7.38 3.56 -0.76
CA LEU A 140 -6.97 2.47 -1.66
C LEU A 140 -7.49 1.11 -1.24
N ASP A 141 -7.90 0.96 0.02
CA ASP A 141 -8.39 -0.27 0.62
C ASP A 141 -9.89 -0.21 0.94
N ASP A 142 -10.64 0.52 0.10
CA ASP A 142 -12.09 0.68 0.14
C ASP A 142 -12.68 0.33 -1.24
N ASP A 143 -13.99 0.07 -1.32
CA ASP A 143 -14.67 -0.27 -2.57
C ASP A 143 -15.07 0.96 -3.44
N ASN A 144 -14.76 2.17 -2.97
CA ASN A 144 -15.15 3.41 -3.63
C ASN A 144 -14.31 3.73 -4.89
N ASP A 145 -14.77 3.27 -6.04
CA ASP A 145 -14.08 3.42 -7.32
C ASP A 145 -14.11 4.85 -7.89
N LYS A 146 -14.93 5.79 -7.37
CA LYS A 146 -15.06 7.13 -7.98
C LYS A 146 -13.77 7.95 -7.85
N ALA A 147 -13.20 8.04 -6.64
CA ALA A 147 -11.93 8.73 -6.42
C ALA A 147 -10.76 7.93 -7.03
N ALA A 148 -10.87 6.61 -7.04
CA ALA A 148 -9.92 5.70 -7.65
C ALA A 148 -9.76 5.93 -9.16
N LYS A 149 -10.86 6.17 -9.90
CA LYS A 149 -10.82 6.46 -11.35
C LYS A 149 -9.96 7.68 -11.67
N SER A 150 -10.17 8.79 -10.96
CA SER A 150 -9.38 10.01 -11.17
C SER A 150 -7.91 9.81 -10.78
N PHE A 151 -7.65 9.11 -9.68
CA PHE A 151 -6.29 8.73 -9.29
C PHE A 151 -5.61 7.89 -10.37
N LYS A 152 -6.20 6.76 -10.78
CA LYS A 152 -5.65 5.87 -11.82
C LYS A 152 -5.37 6.63 -13.12
N LEU A 153 -6.34 7.42 -13.61
CA LEU A 153 -6.24 8.08 -14.91
C LEU A 153 -5.23 9.24 -14.93
N ILE A 154 -5.35 10.18 -13.99
CA ILE A 154 -4.61 11.46 -14.05
C ILE A 154 -3.74 11.74 -12.82
N GLY A 155 -3.67 10.82 -11.85
CA GLY A 155 -2.80 10.95 -10.67
C GLY A 155 -3.25 12.01 -9.67
N THR A 156 -4.52 12.40 -9.68
CA THR A 156 -5.05 13.40 -8.73
C THR A 156 -5.53 12.77 -7.44
N GLY A 157 -5.37 13.50 -6.33
CA GLY A 157 -5.79 13.09 -5.00
C GLY A 157 -4.64 12.61 -4.12
N VAL A 158 -4.91 12.48 -2.82
CA VAL A 158 -3.94 11.95 -1.85
C VAL A 158 -4.30 10.50 -1.56
N ALA A 159 -3.48 9.58 -2.06
CA ALA A 159 -3.65 8.15 -1.86
C ALA A 159 -3.26 7.74 -0.44
N GLY A 160 -4.03 6.84 0.16
CA GLY A 160 -3.77 6.33 1.50
C GLY A 160 -4.64 5.13 1.85
N LEU A 161 -4.36 4.57 3.03
CA LEU A 161 -5.03 3.40 3.59
C LEU A 161 -5.93 3.78 4.75
N THR A 162 -6.90 2.91 5.03
CA THR A 162 -7.75 3.00 6.20
C THR A 162 -6.93 2.65 7.44
N SER A 163 -6.80 3.64 8.33
CA SER A 163 -6.18 3.43 9.64
C SER A 163 -7.25 2.89 10.58
N THR A 164 -7.11 1.64 10.99
CA THR A 164 -7.92 1.04 12.04
C THR A 164 -7.25 1.29 13.39
N ASN A 165 -8.03 1.61 14.43
CA ASN A 165 -7.57 1.96 15.79
C ASN A 165 -6.88 0.80 16.57
N TYR A 166 -6.22 -0.14 15.90
CA TYR A 166 -5.48 -1.21 16.55
C TYR A 166 -4.13 -0.68 17.01
N GLY A 167 -4.12 -0.15 18.23
CA GLY A 167 -2.97 0.46 18.85
C GLY A 167 -2.98 1.96 18.67
N GLN A 168 -3.26 2.65 19.77
CA GLN A 168 -3.16 4.09 19.96
C GLN A 168 -1.76 4.60 19.54
N VAL A 169 -1.60 4.89 18.26
CA VAL A 169 -0.59 5.84 17.81
C VAL A 169 -1.33 7.17 17.81
N ASP A 170 -0.95 8.09 18.69
CA ASP A 170 -1.38 9.49 18.66
C ASP A 170 -0.99 10.10 17.30
N LEU A 171 -1.80 9.83 16.27
CA LEU A 171 -1.81 10.56 15.01
C LEU A 171 -2.75 11.75 15.24
N ASP A 172 -2.23 12.70 16.02
CA ASP A 172 -2.88 13.88 16.55
C ASP A 172 -3.99 14.52 15.69
N ARG A 173 -5.15 14.69 16.34
CA ARG A 173 -5.77 15.98 16.70
C ARG A 173 -6.19 17.00 15.63
N TRP A 174 -5.86 16.82 14.34
CA TRP A 174 -6.09 17.86 13.32
C TRP A 174 -7.09 17.52 12.19
N ASN A 175 -7.51 16.27 12.03
CA ASN A 175 -8.44 15.91 10.95
C ASN A 175 -9.71 15.27 11.47
N ARG A 176 -10.86 15.92 11.19
CA ARG A 176 -12.23 15.50 11.55
C ARG A 176 -12.70 14.18 10.87
N ARG A 177 -11.81 13.24 10.53
CA ARG A 177 -12.13 11.83 10.21
C ARG A 177 -10.96 10.92 10.65
N PRO A 178 -11.14 10.08 11.69
CA PRO A 178 -10.05 9.45 12.43
C PRO A 178 -9.34 8.25 11.76
N ASN A 179 -9.62 7.89 10.49
CA ASN A 179 -9.21 6.59 9.94
C ASN A 179 -8.45 6.65 8.59
N PHE A 180 -7.58 7.65 8.36
CA PHE A 180 -6.84 7.76 7.08
C PHE A 180 -5.34 7.91 7.29
N CYS A 181 -4.57 7.00 6.71
CA CYS A 181 -3.11 7.01 6.68
C CYS A 181 -2.63 7.28 5.25
N PRO A 182 -2.12 8.48 4.91
CA PRO A 182 -1.56 8.73 3.59
C PRO A 182 -0.36 7.83 3.32
N LEU A 183 -0.10 7.47 2.06
CA LEU A 183 1.06 6.64 1.71
C LEU A 183 2.40 7.32 2.09
N SER A 184 2.42 8.65 2.15
CA SER A 184 3.56 9.45 2.62
C SER A 184 3.93 9.21 4.08
N ASN A 185 3.03 8.62 4.86
CA ASN A 185 3.35 8.05 6.16
C ASN A 185 3.78 6.59 5.98
N SER A 186 5.01 6.38 5.50
CA SER A 186 5.57 5.06 5.26
C SER A 186 5.53 4.15 6.49
N LYS A 187 5.81 4.70 7.69
CA LYS A 187 5.70 3.96 8.94
C LYS A 187 4.27 3.50 9.19
N GLY A 188 3.29 4.37 8.97
CA GLY A 188 1.87 4.03 9.09
C GLY A 188 1.44 2.92 8.13
N VAL A 189 1.85 2.99 6.86
CA VAL A 189 1.58 1.93 5.86
C VAL A 189 2.14 0.58 6.33
N MET A 190 3.39 0.56 6.78
CA MET A 190 4.02 -0.66 7.30
C MET A 190 3.31 -1.21 8.54
N LEU A 191 2.91 -0.33 9.48
CA LEU A 191 2.17 -0.73 10.67
C LEU A 191 0.81 -1.34 10.32
N ILE A 192 0.09 -0.76 9.37
CA ILE A 192 -1.21 -1.29 8.90
C ILE A 192 -1.03 -2.70 8.32
N SER A 193 -0.08 -2.91 7.40
CA SER A 193 0.16 -4.22 6.79
C SER A 193 0.59 -5.27 7.82
N ARG A 194 1.45 -4.88 8.75
CA ARG A 194 1.88 -5.72 9.87
C ARG A 194 0.69 -6.15 10.72
N GLU A 195 -0.22 -5.23 11.01
CA GLU A 195 -1.40 -5.53 11.81
C GLU A 195 -2.34 -6.49 11.11
N ILE A 196 -2.58 -6.31 9.80
CA ILE A 196 -3.40 -7.23 9.00
C ILE A 196 -2.86 -8.67 9.09
N LEU A 197 -1.53 -8.84 9.00
CA LEU A 197 -0.89 -10.15 9.17
C LEU A 197 -1.08 -10.71 10.58
N ARG A 198 -0.87 -9.90 11.62
CA ARG A 198 -0.94 -10.37 13.02
C ARG A 198 -2.37 -10.69 13.46
N SER A 199 -3.33 -9.84 13.10
CA SER A 199 -4.73 -9.98 13.50
C SER A 199 -5.38 -11.23 12.94
N ASN A 200 -4.84 -11.81 11.87
CA ASN A 200 -5.31 -13.09 11.34
C ASN A 200 -4.95 -14.29 12.24
N PHE A 201 -4.10 -14.14 13.26
CA PHE A 201 -3.67 -15.21 14.17
C PHE A 201 -3.90 -14.86 15.66
N PRO A 202 -5.16 -14.67 16.11
CA PRO A 202 -5.46 -14.20 17.48
C PRO A 202 -5.05 -15.17 18.60
N ASP A 203 -5.14 -16.49 18.36
CA ASP A 203 -4.87 -17.53 19.36
C ASP A 203 -3.48 -18.17 19.23
N SER A 204 -2.51 -17.43 18.70
CA SER A 204 -1.14 -17.91 18.47
C SER A 204 -0.33 -18.05 19.77
N ARG A 205 -0.75 -18.96 20.67
CA ARG A 205 0.01 -19.35 21.89
C ARG A 205 1.44 -19.81 21.58
N ASN A 206 1.65 -20.31 20.37
CA ASN A 206 2.94 -20.78 19.86
C ASN A 206 3.66 -19.75 18.96
N GLY A 207 3.17 -18.51 18.92
CA GLY A 207 3.68 -17.47 18.01
C GLY A 207 3.11 -17.56 16.60
N LEU A 208 3.48 -16.60 15.75
CA LEU A 208 3.08 -16.55 14.34
C LEU A 208 3.76 -17.69 13.56
N PRO A 209 3.19 -18.15 12.44
CA PRO A 209 3.91 -19.04 11.53
C PRO A 209 5.27 -18.41 11.15
N PRO A 210 6.39 -19.17 11.08
CA PRO A 210 7.73 -18.60 10.94
C PRO A 210 7.90 -17.65 9.75
N LEU A 211 7.27 -17.97 8.62
CA LEU A 211 7.26 -17.09 7.44
C LEU A 211 6.52 -15.78 7.71
N VAL A 212 5.34 -15.84 8.33
CA VAL A 212 4.53 -14.66 8.66
C VAL A 212 5.27 -13.77 9.66
N GLU A 213 5.90 -14.38 10.67
CA GLU A 213 6.72 -13.67 11.64
C GLU A 213 7.90 -12.93 10.97
N ASN A 214 8.61 -13.62 10.09
CA ASN A 214 9.72 -13.03 9.35
C ASN A 214 9.26 -11.84 8.50
N LEU A 215 8.14 -11.97 7.77
CA LEU A 215 7.58 -10.88 6.96
C LEU A 215 7.11 -9.69 7.82
N VAL A 216 6.49 -9.96 8.97
CA VAL A 216 6.12 -8.93 9.97
C VAL A 216 7.35 -8.16 10.45
N ASN A 217 8.45 -8.85 10.72
CA ASN A 217 9.70 -8.23 11.16
C ASN A 217 10.32 -7.37 10.06
N LEU A 218 10.40 -7.88 8.82
CA LEU A 218 10.90 -7.13 7.67
C LEU A 218 10.09 -5.85 7.41
N ILE A 219 8.76 -5.94 7.43
CA ILE A 219 7.86 -4.77 7.31
C ILE A 219 8.16 -3.74 8.40
N ASN A 220 8.35 -4.19 9.64
CA ASN A 220 8.63 -3.32 10.77
C ASN A 220 10.00 -2.62 10.66
N GLU A 221 11.04 -3.35 10.25
CA GLU A 221 12.38 -2.79 10.03
C GLU A 221 12.36 -1.71 8.94
N LEU A 222 11.72 -1.98 7.81
CA LEU A 222 11.56 -1.01 6.71
C LEU A 222 10.80 0.25 7.16
N GLY A 223 9.74 0.09 7.95
CA GLY A 223 9.00 1.21 8.51
C GLY A 223 9.83 2.11 9.45
N ASN A 224 10.78 1.52 10.19
CA ASN A 224 11.68 2.25 11.08
C ASN A 224 12.80 2.97 10.33
N LEU A 225 13.27 2.41 9.21
CA LEU A 225 14.24 3.06 8.34
C LEU A 225 13.64 4.28 7.62
N SER A 226 12.37 4.19 7.23
CA SER A 226 11.67 5.25 6.50
C SER A 226 11.17 6.42 7.37
N GLY A 227 11.23 6.29 8.70
CA GLY A 227 10.74 7.28 9.67
C GLY A 227 11.82 8.23 10.24
N LYS A 228 13.02 8.21 9.68
CA LYS A 228 14.12 9.15 10.00
C LYS A 228 14.28 10.16 8.86
#